data_AF-A0A0C9XW75-F1
#
_entry.id   AF-A0A0C9XW75-F1
#
_cell.length_a   1.000
_cell.length_b   1.000
_cell.length_c   1.000
_cell.angle_alpha   90.00
_cell.angle_beta   90.00
_cell.angle_gamma   90.00
#
_symmetry.space_group_name_H-M   'P 1'
#
loop_
_entity.id
_entity.type
_entity.pdbx_description
1 polymer ?
#
loop_
_entity_poly.entity_id
_entity_poly.type
_entity_poly.pdbx_seq_one_letter_code
_entity_poly.pdbx_strand_id
1 'polypeptide(L)'
;MTGRAWKASELRLKSFKDLHTLWYVTLRERNLLATQKEEVRRLGVTYEPMQVSQDKVHSCRKTMARIKVVINERRRAYLEALKLSEEEKDKQADRVLLELQNTELKEAAQKYRAKKVEIKHRRRLLRKTAVQEVKA
;
A
#
# COMPACT_ATOMS: atom_id res chain seq x y z
N MET A 1 -20.54 28.81 10.69
CA MET A 1 -19.14 28.40 10.96
C MET A 1 -18.32 29.61 11.37
N THR A 2 -17.51 29.52 12.43
CA THR A 2 -16.44 30.50 12.73
C THR A 2 -15.60 30.68 11.47
N GLY A 3 -15.26 31.93 11.09
CA GLY A 3 -14.85 32.35 9.74
C GLY A 3 -13.54 31.78 9.17
N ARG A 4 -13.06 30.64 9.67
CA ARG A 4 -11.81 29.99 9.28
C ARG A 4 -12.06 28.62 8.66
N ALA A 5 -11.37 28.33 7.56
CA ALA A 5 -11.36 26.99 6.95
C ALA A 5 -10.57 25.96 7.78
N TRP A 6 -11.05 24.72 7.81
CA TRP A 6 -10.38 23.58 8.45
C TRP A 6 -9.00 23.31 7.85
N LYS A 7 -7.95 23.16 8.67
CA LYS A 7 -6.61 22.78 8.20
C LYS A 7 -6.56 21.31 7.81
N ALA A 8 -5.71 20.96 6.84
CA ALA A 8 -5.51 19.55 6.46
C ALA A 8 -4.97 18.70 7.62
N SER A 9 -4.10 19.27 8.47
CA SER A 9 -3.60 18.60 9.68
C SER A 9 -4.72 18.22 10.64
N GLU A 10 -5.70 19.10 10.86
CA GLU A 10 -6.87 18.83 11.72
C GLU A 10 -7.76 17.74 11.13
N LEU A 11 -7.97 17.75 9.81
CA LEU A 11 -8.80 16.77 9.10
C LEU A 11 -8.17 15.37 9.06
N ARG A 12 -6.83 15.28 9.05
CA ARG A 12 -6.11 13.99 9.08
C ARG A 12 -6.35 13.20 10.36
N LEU A 13 -6.68 13.86 11.47
CA LEU A 13 -6.95 13.23 12.76
C LEU A 13 -8.41 12.75 12.92
N LYS A 14 -9.30 13.05 11.96
CA LYS A 14 -10.73 12.73 12.06
C LYS A 14 -11.09 11.40 11.40
N SER A 15 -12.10 10.71 11.95
CA SER A 15 -12.59 9.46 11.36
C SER A 15 -13.24 9.72 9.99
N PHE A 16 -13.42 8.67 9.18
CA PHE A 16 -14.13 8.80 7.91
C PHE A 16 -15.57 9.29 8.11
N LYS A 17 -16.25 8.79 9.15
CA LYS A 17 -17.62 9.21 9.51
C LYS A 17 -17.66 10.71 9.81
N ASP A 18 -16.73 11.22 10.61
CA ASP A 18 -16.67 12.65 10.94
C ASP A 18 -16.37 13.52 9.73
N LEU A 19 -15.48 13.08 8.83
CA LEU A 19 -15.21 13.79 7.58
C LEU A 19 -16.44 13.83 6.67
N HIS A 20 -17.20 12.75 6.61
CA HIS A 20 -18.44 12.67 5.84
C HIS A 20 -19.53 13.56 6.43
N THR A 21 -19.70 13.56 7.76
CA THR A 21 -20.62 14.48 8.44
C THR A 21 -20.21 15.94 8.20
N LEU A 22 -18.92 16.26 8.34
CA LEU A 22 -18.40 17.61 8.08
C LEU A 22 -18.63 18.03 6.62
N TRP A 23 -18.48 17.11 5.67
CA TRP A 23 -18.79 17.37 4.27
C TRP A 23 -20.24 17.85 4.10
N TYR A 24 -21.22 17.17 4.68
CA TYR A 24 -22.62 17.60 4.61
C TYR A 24 -22.88 18.93 5.31
N VAL A 25 -22.25 19.17 6.46
CA VAL A 25 -22.38 20.46 7.16
C VAL A 25 -21.86 21.60 6.28
N THR A 26 -20.68 21.44 5.67
CA THR A 26 -20.12 22.46 4.77
C THR A 26 -20.89 22.60 3.46
N LEU A 27 -21.48 21.52 2.96
CA LEU A 27 -22.36 21.55 1.79
C LEU A 27 -23.65 22.34 2.07
N ARG A 28 -24.28 22.11 3.21
CA ARG A 28 -25.48 22.84 3.62
C ARG A 28 -25.20 24.34 3.79
N GLU A 29 -24.10 24.70 4.45
CA GLU A 29 -23.68 26.11 4.56
C GLU A 29 -23.46 26.73 3.17
N ARG A 30 -22.78 26.03 2.26
CA ARG A 30 -22.54 26.53 0.91
C ARG A 30 -23.85 26.78 0.15
N ASN A 31 -24.83 25.89 0.30
CA ASN A 31 -26.14 26.06 -0.32
C ASN A 31 -26.89 27.25 0.27
N LEU A 32 -26.85 27.43 1.60
CA LEU A 32 -27.43 28.60 2.27
C LEU A 32 -26.81 29.91 1.76
N LEU A 33 -25.48 29.98 1.69
CA LEU A 33 -24.76 31.16 1.17
C LEU A 33 -25.09 31.44 -0.29
N ALA A 34 -25.33 30.39 -1.10
CA ALA A 34 -25.74 30.55 -2.49
C ALA A 34 -27.15 31.14 -2.60
N THR A 35 -28.11 30.65 -1.82
CA THR A 35 -29.47 31.21 -1.76
C THR A 35 -29.46 32.66 -1.28
N GLN A 36 -28.70 32.97 -0.22
CA GLN A 36 -28.55 34.35 0.25
C GLN A 36 -27.98 35.28 -0.81
N LYS A 37 -26.97 34.81 -1.58
CA LYS A 37 -26.37 35.59 -2.66
C LYS A 37 -27.39 35.90 -3.74
N GLU A 38 -28.23 34.94 -4.06
CA GLU A 38 -29.29 35.08 -5.06
C GLU A 38 -30.40 36.03 -4.59
N GLU A 39 -30.82 35.94 -3.32
CA GLU A 39 -31.81 36.87 -2.76
C GLU A 39 -31.30 38.32 -2.72
N VAL A 40 -30.04 38.53 -2.32
CA VAL A 40 -29.40 39.87 -2.35
C VAL A 40 -29.38 40.42 -3.78
N ARG A 41 -29.05 39.58 -4.76
CA ARG A 41 -29.07 39.93 -6.19
C ARG A 41 -30.48 40.31 -6.66
N ARG A 42 -31.48 39.51 -6.28
CA ARG A 42 -32.89 39.73 -6.64
C ARG A 42 -33.45 41.02 -6.05
N LEU A 43 -33.09 41.32 -4.80
CA LEU A 43 -33.53 42.53 -4.09
C LEU A 43 -32.77 43.80 -4.54
N GLY A 44 -31.76 43.69 -5.42
CA GLY A 44 -30.97 44.83 -5.89
C GLY A 44 -30.14 45.49 -4.78
N VAL A 45 -29.88 44.77 -3.68
CA VAL A 45 -29.17 45.32 -2.53
C VAL A 45 -27.70 45.52 -2.90
N THR A 46 -27.31 46.78 -3.02
CA THR A 46 -25.93 47.17 -3.36
C THR A 46 -25.07 47.43 -2.12
N TYR A 47 -25.68 47.50 -0.93
CA TYR A 47 -25.00 47.74 0.34
C TYR A 47 -24.05 46.59 0.69
N GLU A 48 -22.75 46.86 0.67
CA GLU A 48 -21.67 45.87 0.79
C GLU A 48 -21.75 45.00 2.05
N PRO A 49 -22.04 45.52 3.27
CA PRO A 49 -22.15 44.70 4.47
C PRO A 49 -23.31 43.71 4.47
N MET A 50 -24.31 43.92 3.60
CA MET A 50 -25.46 43.03 3.43
C MET A 50 -25.21 41.96 2.36
N GLN A 51 -24.09 42.06 1.64
CA GLN A 51 -23.68 41.03 0.68
C GLN A 51 -23.13 39.79 1.39
N VAL A 52 -23.22 38.66 0.68
CA VAL A 52 -22.68 37.40 1.19
C VAL A 52 -21.15 37.47 1.25
N SER A 53 -20.60 37.29 2.44
CA SER A 53 -19.16 37.21 2.69
C SER A 53 -18.49 36.16 1.80
N GLN A 54 -17.62 36.62 0.88
CA GLN A 54 -16.85 35.75 0.00
C GLN A 54 -15.85 34.89 0.78
N ASP A 55 -15.35 35.37 1.92
CA ASP A 55 -14.43 34.61 2.78
C ASP A 55 -15.08 33.36 3.37
N LYS A 56 -16.37 33.44 3.71
CA LYS A 56 -17.14 32.27 4.17
C LYS A 56 -17.32 31.26 3.05
N VAL A 57 -17.67 31.71 1.84
CA VAL A 57 -17.79 30.86 0.65
C VAL A 57 -16.46 30.19 0.33
N HIS A 58 -15.37 30.95 0.33
CA HIS A 58 -14.02 30.44 0.13
C HIS A 58 -13.64 29.42 1.19
N SER A 59 -13.94 29.69 2.46
CA SER A 59 -13.62 28.79 3.57
C SER A 59 -14.37 27.45 3.48
N CYS A 60 -15.63 27.46 3.05
CA CYS A 60 -16.39 26.25 2.76
C CYS A 60 -15.73 25.44 1.65
N ARG A 61 -15.46 26.07 0.50
CA ARG A 61 -14.82 25.42 -0.66
C ARG A 61 -13.44 24.85 -0.30
N LYS A 62 -12.64 25.59 0.46
CA LYS A 62 -11.30 25.18 0.90
C LYS A 62 -11.36 23.99 1.85
N THR A 63 -12.32 23.98 2.77
CA THR A 63 -12.57 22.83 3.65
C THR A 63 -12.94 21.60 2.83
N MET A 64 -13.89 21.71 1.90
CA MET A 64 -14.29 20.61 1.01
C MET A 64 -13.11 20.09 0.18
N ALA A 65 -12.30 20.98 -0.41
CA ALA A 65 -11.12 20.60 -1.17
C ALA A 65 -10.12 19.80 -0.31
N ARG A 66 -9.88 20.23 0.92
CA ARG A 66 -8.97 19.54 1.86
C ARG A 66 -9.52 18.18 2.29
N ILE A 67 -10.83 18.04 2.51
CA ILE A 67 -11.44 16.74 2.80
C ILE A 67 -11.16 15.75 1.65
N LYS A 68 -11.35 16.16 0.39
CA LYS A 68 -11.04 15.32 -0.78
C LYS A 68 -9.57 14.90 -0.82
N VAL A 69 -8.66 15.85 -0.58
CA VAL A 69 -7.22 15.57 -0.55
C VAL A 69 -6.88 14.55 0.54
N VAL A 70 -7.36 14.74 1.77
CA VAL A 70 -7.09 13.83 2.90
C VAL A 70 -7.63 12.42 2.63
N ILE A 71 -8.82 12.29 2.03
CA ILE A 71 -9.38 10.99 1.66
C ILE A 71 -8.50 10.31 0.60
N ASN A 72 -8.01 11.06 -0.39
CA ASN A 72 -7.13 10.52 -1.43
C ASN A 72 -5.76 10.12 -0.87
N GLU A 73 -5.17 10.93 0.01
CA GLU A 73 -3.94 10.61 0.75
C GLU A 73 -4.08 9.26 1.49
N ARG A 74 -5.19 9.08 2.22
CA ARG A 74 -5.46 7.83 2.95
C ARG A 74 -5.58 6.62 2.01
N ARG A 75 -6.29 6.79 0.89
CA ARG A 75 -6.42 5.72 -0.12
C ARG A 75 -5.05 5.34 -0.67
N ARG A 76 -4.22 6.32 -1.04
CA ARG A 76 -2.87 6.08 -1.56
C ARG A 76 -2.00 5.34 -0.56
N ALA A 77 -1.96 5.81 0.69
CA ALA A 77 -1.20 5.18 1.76
C ALA A 77 -1.62 3.72 2.00
N TYR A 78 -2.92 3.43 1.94
CA TYR A 78 -3.43 2.07 2.05
C TYR A 78 -2.97 1.17 0.88
N LEU A 79 -3.08 1.65 -0.36
CA LEU A 79 -2.63 0.90 -1.53
C LEU A 79 -1.12 0.67 -1.52
N GLU A 80 -0.34 1.66 -1.10
CA GLU A 80 1.11 1.54 -0.95
C GLU A 80 1.47 0.50 0.13
N ALA A 81 0.77 0.49 1.27
CA ALA A 81 0.97 -0.52 2.31
C ALA A 81 0.61 -1.94 1.86
N LEU A 82 -0.46 -2.10 1.07
CA LEU A 82 -0.83 -3.40 0.49
C LEU A 82 0.26 -3.93 -0.44
N LYS A 83 0.76 -3.09 -1.36
CA LYS A 83 1.83 -3.46 -2.29
C LYS A 83 3.08 -3.93 -1.55
N LEU A 84 3.50 -3.19 -0.53
CA LEU A 84 4.64 -3.60 0.31
C LEU A 84 4.39 -4.95 0.97
N SER A 85 3.17 -5.20 1.48
CA SER A 85 2.83 -6.50 2.06
C SER A 85 2.83 -7.64 1.05
N GLU A 86 2.51 -7.38 -0.22
CA GLU A 86 2.57 -8.38 -1.30
C GLU A 86 4.03 -8.66 -1.69
N GLU A 87 4.83 -7.61 -1.90
CA GLU A 87 6.25 -7.71 -2.20
C GLU A 87 7.03 -8.50 -1.12
N GLU A 88 6.70 -8.32 0.16
CA GLU A 88 7.32 -9.09 1.24
C GLU A 88 6.93 -10.59 1.20
N LYS A 89 5.70 -10.92 0.77
CA LYS A 89 5.29 -12.32 0.59
C LYS A 89 6.00 -12.97 -0.59
N ASP A 90 6.15 -12.24 -1.69
CA ASP A 90 6.83 -12.72 -2.89
C ASP A 90 8.31 -12.98 -2.59
N LYS A 91 8.99 -12.04 -1.93
CA LYS A 91 10.39 -12.23 -1.47
C LYS A 91 10.53 -13.44 -0.55
N GLN A 92 9.56 -13.67 0.32
CA GLN A 92 9.56 -14.83 1.22
C GLN A 92 9.38 -16.13 0.44
N ALA A 93 8.49 -16.15 -0.55
CA ALA A 93 8.29 -17.30 -1.43
C ALA A 93 9.56 -17.61 -2.24
N ASP A 94 10.18 -16.59 -2.83
CA ASP A 94 11.44 -16.72 -3.58
C ASP A 94 12.57 -17.26 -2.71
N ARG A 95 12.66 -16.79 -1.45
CA ARG A 95 13.65 -17.30 -0.49
C ARG A 95 13.43 -18.79 -0.21
N VAL A 96 12.19 -19.21 0.03
CA VAL A 96 11.85 -20.62 0.28
C VAL A 96 12.16 -21.49 -0.95
N LEU A 97 11.83 -21.00 -2.15
CA LEU A 97 12.12 -21.71 -3.39
C LEU A 97 13.64 -21.88 -3.61
N LEU A 98 14.42 -20.84 -3.34
CA LEU A 98 15.88 -20.90 -3.43
C LEU A 98 16.47 -21.89 -2.40
N GLU A 99 15.93 -21.92 -1.18
CA GLU A 99 16.34 -22.89 -0.17
C GLU A 99 16.07 -24.33 -0.62
N LEU A 100 14.88 -24.61 -1.15
CA LEU A 100 14.52 -25.91 -1.72
C LEU A 100 15.49 -26.31 -2.84
N GLN A 101 15.72 -25.44 -3.82
CA GLN A 101 16.65 -25.71 -4.92
C GLN A 101 18.07 -26.01 -4.41
N ASN A 102 18.54 -25.26 -3.42
CA ASN A 102 19.85 -25.49 -2.80
C ASN A 102 19.92 -26.84 -2.07
N THR A 103 18.83 -27.28 -1.42
CA THR A 103 18.78 -28.61 -0.79
C THR A 103 18.84 -29.72 -1.83
N GLU A 104 18.07 -29.63 -2.91
CA GLU A 104 18.08 -30.60 -4.01
C GLU A 104 19.46 -30.72 -4.66
N LEU A 105 20.13 -29.59 -4.91
CA LEU A 105 21.50 -29.58 -5.45
C LEU A 105 22.50 -30.25 -4.50
N LYS A 106 22.39 -30.00 -3.19
CA LYS A 106 23.24 -30.65 -2.17
C LYS A 106 23.03 -32.16 -2.15
N GLU A 107 21.78 -32.62 -2.17
CA GLU A 107 21.46 -34.04 -2.22
C GLU A 107 21.98 -34.71 -3.49
N ALA A 108 21.81 -34.06 -4.66
CA ALA A 108 22.32 -34.57 -5.93
C ALA A 108 23.85 -34.70 -5.90
N ALA A 109 24.56 -33.70 -5.35
CA ALA A 109 26.01 -33.74 -5.19
C ALA A 109 26.45 -34.88 -4.25
N GLN A 110 25.74 -35.09 -3.13
CA GLN A 110 26.00 -36.20 -2.21
C GLN A 110 25.80 -37.56 -2.88
N LYS A 111 24.68 -37.75 -3.59
CA LYS A 111 24.38 -38.98 -4.35
C LYS A 111 25.46 -39.27 -5.39
N TYR A 112 25.88 -38.25 -6.15
CA TYR A 112 26.98 -38.39 -7.12
C TYR A 112 28.29 -38.81 -6.45
N ARG A 113 28.66 -38.15 -5.33
CA ARG A 113 29.88 -38.47 -4.57
C ARG A 113 29.85 -39.90 -4.04
N ALA A 114 28.73 -40.34 -3.47
CA ALA A 114 28.54 -41.70 -2.97
C ALA A 114 28.70 -42.74 -4.09
N LYS A 115 28.03 -42.52 -5.23
CA LYS A 115 28.12 -43.41 -6.41
C LYS A 115 29.55 -43.51 -6.95
N LYS A 116 30.29 -42.41 -6.97
CA LYS A 116 31.71 -42.38 -7.39
C LYS A 116 32.60 -43.21 -6.46
N VAL A 117 32.38 -43.12 -5.14
CA VAL A 117 33.10 -43.93 -4.15
C VAL A 117 32.77 -45.41 -4.31
N GLU A 118 31.49 -45.75 -4.49
CA GLU A 118 31.03 -47.13 -4.70
C GLU A 118 31.67 -47.75 -5.95
N ILE A 119 31.67 -47.02 -7.08
CA ILE A 119 32.30 -47.47 -8.32
C ILE A 119 33.81 -47.72 -8.11
N LYS A 120 34.51 -46.83 -7.40
CA LYS A 120 35.95 -46.99 -7.11
C LYS A 120 36.20 -48.21 -6.22
N HIS A 121 35.36 -48.43 -5.22
CA HIS A 121 35.43 -49.59 -4.34
C HIS A 121 35.19 -50.90 -5.11
N ARG A 122 34.13 -50.95 -5.92
CA ARG A 122 33.80 -52.09 -6.78
C ARG A 122 34.94 -52.43 -7.74
N ARG A 123 35.57 -51.44 -8.39
CA ARG A 123 36.75 -51.62 -9.24
C ARG A 123 37.95 -52.19 -8.48
N ARG A 124 38.18 -51.76 -7.23
CA ARG A 124 39.26 -52.30 -6.38
C ARG A 124 39.01 -53.75 -6.00
N LEU A 125 37.77 -54.10 -5.65
CA LEU A 125 37.39 -55.47 -5.34
C LEU A 125 37.63 -56.39 -6.55
N LEU A 126 37.07 -56.03 -7.71
CA LEU A 126 37.26 -56.78 -8.96
C LEU A 126 38.74 -56.99 -9.30
N ARG A 127 39.58 -55.97 -9.13
CA ARG A 127 41.04 -56.11 -9.31
C ARG A 127 41.68 -57.10 -8.33
N LYS A 128 41.25 -57.10 -7.06
CA LYS A 128 41.75 -58.04 -6.06
C LYS A 128 41.37 -59.48 -6.41
N THR A 129 40.12 -59.71 -6.80
CA THR A 129 39.63 -61.03 -7.19
C THR A 129 40.40 -61.57 -8.40
N ALA A 130 40.57 -60.74 -9.45
CA ALA A 130 41.34 -61.13 -10.63
C ALA A 130 42.82 -61.45 -10.33
N VAL A 131 43.45 -60.74 -9.40
CA VAL A 131 44.84 -61.03 -8.98
C VAL A 131 44.93 -62.34 -8.18
N GLN A 132 43.89 -62.71 -7.43
CA GLN A 132 43.84 -64.00 -6.75
C GLN A 132 43.65 -65.17 -7.72
N GLU A 133 42.81 -65.01 -8.75
CA GLU A 133 42.58 -66.05 -9.77
C GLU A 133 43.81 -66.32 -10.65
N VAL A 134 44.67 -65.32 -10.91
CA VAL A 134 45.90 -65.50 -11.72
C VAL A 134 47.05 -66.15 -10.93
N LYS A 135 46.97 -66.18 -9.60
CA LYS A 135 48.00 -66.78 -8.73
C LYS A 135 47.70 -68.22 -8.31
N ALA A 136 46.52 -68.74 -8.64
CA ALA A 136 46.12 -70.13 -8.46
C ALA A 136 46.35 -70.91 -9.76
#